data_AF-A0A2H0AE95-F1
#
_entry.id   AF-A0A2H0AE95-F1
#
_cell.length_a   1.000
_cell.length_b   1.000
_cell.length_c   1.000
_cell.angle_alpha   90.00
_cell.angle_beta   90.00
_cell.angle_gamma   90.00
#
_symmetry.space_group_name_H-M   'P 1'
#
loop_
_entity.id
_entity.type
_entity.pdbx_description
1 polymer ?
#
loop_
_entity_poly.entity_id
_entity_poly.type
_entity_poly.pdbx_seq_one_letter_code
_entity_poly.pdbx_strand_id
1 'polypeptide(L)' 'DLVLVNKDNNATCDIDGNGGVDIADIRIITAARNTVNSLLDIDGDGVVTVLDARKCVLECTNPRCAPVAP' A
#
# COMPACT_ATOMS: atom_id res chain seq x y z
N ASP A 1 11.84 29.26 -4.39
CA ASP A 1 12.72 28.16 -4.80
C ASP A 1 12.09 26.85 -4.38
N LEU A 2 11.99 25.91 -5.30
CA LEU A 2 11.12 24.73 -5.23
C LEU A 2 11.71 23.70 -4.24
N VAL A 3 11.17 23.60 -3.03
CA VAL A 3 11.48 22.48 -2.11
C VAL A 3 10.19 21.74 -1.80
N LEU A 4 9.63 21.12 -2.84
CA LEU A 4 8.81 19.94 -2.65
C LEU A 4 9.80 18.84 -2.27
N VAL A 5 9.95 18.61 -0.97
CA VAL A 5 10.69 17.44 -0.47
C VAL A 5 9.96 16.21 -1.00
N ASN A 6 10.40 15.71 -2.14
CA ASN A 6 10.17 14.37 -2.68
C ASN A 6 8.86 13.70 -2.22
N LYS A 7 7.70 14.31 -2.51
CA LYS A 7 6.37 13.70 -2.28
C LYS A 7 6.00 12.76 -3.45
N ASP A 8 7.01 12.20 -4.12
CA ASP A 8 6.84 11.45 -5.37
C ASP A 8 7.36 10.01 -5.25
N ASN A 9 7.55 9.50 -4.03
CA ASN A 9 7.53 8.07 -3.78
C ASN A 9 6.11 7.69 -3.30
N ASN A 10 5.10 7.98 -4.13
CA ASN A 10 3.77 7.39 -3.94
C ASN A 10 3.93 5.89 -4.20
N ALA A 11 4.37 5.15 -3.17
CA ALA A 11 4.45 3.71 -3.21
C ALA A 11 3.05 3.23 -3.60
N THR A 12 2.98 2.28 -4.53
CA THR A 12 1.69 1.77 -5.03
C THR A 12 0.81 1.27 -3.88
N CYS A 13 1.43 0.94 -2.76
CA CYS A 13 0.82 0.43 -1.55
C CYS A 13 0.62 1.44 -0.40
N ASP A 14 0.84 2.76 -0.59
CA ASP A 14 0.43 3.79 0.39
C ASP A 14 -1.07 4.09 0.16
N ILE A 15 -1.92 3.19 0.65
CA ILE A 15 -3.35 3.14 0.36
C ILE A 15 -4.12 4.14 1.24
N ASP A 16 -3.70 4.32 2.49
CA ASP A 16 -4.30 5.31 3.39
C ASP A 16 -3.76 6.75 3.19
N GLY A 17 -2.66 6.89 2.43
CA GLY A 17 -2.08 8.16 2.02
C GLY A 17 -1.31 8.86 3.14
N ASN A 18 -0.89 8.13 4.17
CA ASN A 18 -0.16 8.68 5.33
C ASN A 18 1.32 8.96 5.04
N GLY A 19 1.81 8.63 3.84
CA GLY A 19 3.19 8.88 3.41
C GLY A 19 4.12 7.70 3.61
N GLY A 20 3.60 6.50 3.90
CA GLY A 20 4.38 5.28 3.89
C GLY A 20 3.53 4.02 3.95
N VAL A 21 4.07 2.94 3.38
CA VAL A 21 3.42 1.63 3.40
C VAL A 21 3.61 0.98 4.78
N ASP A 22 2.52 0.66 5.45
CA ASP A 22 2.49 -0.05 6.73
C ASP A 22 1.33 -1.05 6.87
N ILE A 23 1.14 -1.60 8.07
CA ILE A 23 0.11 -2.61 8.35
C ILE A 23 -1.33 -2.13 8.11
N ALA A 24 -1.61 -0.83 8.16
CA ALA A 24 -2.91 -0.25 7.85
C ALA A 24 -3.25 -0.45 6.37
N ASP A 25 -2.31 -0.18 5.46
CA ASP A 25 -2.49 -0.39 4.02
C ASP A 25 -2.76 -1.85 3.69
N ILE A 26 -1.96 -2.75 4.27
CA ILE A 26 -2.12 -4.21 4.08
C ILE A 26 -3.49 -4.67 4.54
N ARG A 27 -4.03 -4.09 5.62
CA ARG A 27 -5.36 -4.41 6.15
C ARG A 27 -6.48 -3.93 5.22
N ILE A 28 -6.31 -2.79 4.55
CA ILE A 28 -7.27 -2.28 3.57
C ILE A 28 -7.40 -3.28 2.40
N ILE A 29 -6.27 -3.72 1.83
CA ILE A 29 -6.26 -4.71 0.73
C ILE A 29 -6.85 -6.06 1.19
N THR A 30 -6.43 -6.52 2.37
CA THR A 30 -6.91 -7.77 2.99
C THR A 30 -8.42 -7.77 3.19
N ALA A 31 -9.01 -6.64 3.58
CA ALA A 31 -10.45 -6.49 3.78
C ALA A 31 -11.24 -6.48 2.46
N ALA A 32 -10.59 -6.09 1.35
CA ALA A 32 -11.20 -5.99 0.03
C ALA A 32 -11.11 -7.28 -0.81
N ARG A 33 -10.64 -8.40 -0.26
CA ARG A 33 -10.50 -9.65 -1.01
C ARG A 33 -11.80 -10.13 -1.67
N ASN A 34 -11.66 -10.81 -2.80
CA ASN A 34 -12.74 -11.31 -3.64
C ASN A 34 -13.61 -10.20 -4.23
N THR A 35 -13.04 -9.00 -4.43
CA THR A 35 -13.71 -7.89 -5.11
C THR A 35 -12.95 -7.52 -6.39
N VAL A 36 -13.67 -6.88 -7.31
CA VAL A 36 -13.07 -6.23 -8.48
C VAL A 36 -12.82 -4.77 -8.10
N ASN A 37 -11.60 -4.45 -7.72
CA ASN A 37 -11.20 -3.10 -7.35
C ASN A 37 -9.79 -2.82 -7.86
N SER A 38 -9.68 -2.08 -8.96
CA SER A 38 -8.42 -1.78 -9.62
C SER A 38 -7.44 -0.94 -8.77
N LEU A 39 -7.90 -0.32 -7.68
CA LEU A 39 -7.01 0.40 -6.76
C LEU A 39 -6.32 -0.53 -5.76
N LEU A 40 -6.91 -1.70 -5.50
CA LEU A 40 -6.41 -2.68 -4.51
C LEU A 40 -5.95 -4.00 -5.15
N ASP A 41 -6.13 -4.13 -6.47
CA ASP A 41 -5.59 -5.16 -7.35
C ASP A 41 -4.19 -4.73 -7.80
N ILE A 42 -3.20 -5.05 -6.97
CA ILE A 42 -1.81 -4.61 -7.06
C ILE A 42 -1.06 -5.42 -8.12
N ASP A 43 -1.49 -6.65 -8.41
CA ASP A 43 -0.92 -7.46 -9.47
C ASP A 43 -1.63 -7.37 -10.83
N GLY A 44 -2.83 -6.78 -10.86
CA GLY A 44 -3.57 -6.47 -12.07
C GLY A 44 -4.22 -7.70 -12.70
N ASP A 45 -4.49 -8.76 -11.92
CA ASP A 45 -5.11 -9.99 -12.41
C ASP A 45 -6.65 -9.93 -12.47
N GLY A 46 -7.24 -8.83 -12.01
CA GLY A 46 -8.66 -8.53 -12.07
C GLY A 46 -9.42 -8.86 -10.79
N VAL A 47 -8.76 -9.38 -9.74
CA VAL A 47 -9.39 -9.67 -8.46
C VAL A 47 -8.46 -9.37 -7.29
N VAL A 48 -8.97 -8.71 -6.25
CA VAL A 48 -8.18 -8.51 -5.03
C VAL A 48 -8.03 -9.84 -4.29
N THR A 49 -6.79 -10.30 -4.14
CA THR A 49 -6.42 -11.54 -3.45
C THR A 49 -5.43 -11.29 -2.31
N VAL A 50 -4.91 -12.38 -1.73
CA VAL A 50 -3.80 -12.31 -0.77
C VAL A 50 -2.46 -12.01 -1.45
N LEU A 51 -2.34 -12.19 -2.76
CA LEU A 51 -1.11 -11.91 -3.50
C LEU A 51 -0.88 -10.40 -3.57
N ASP A 52 -1.93 -9.60 -3.74
CA ASP A 52 -1.88 -8.14 -3.69
C ASP A 52 -1.34 -7.62 -2.36
N ALA A 53 -1.93 -8.10 -1.26
CA ALA A 53 -1.48 -7.75 0.08
C ALA A 53 -0.01 -8.17 0.32
N ARG A 54 0.41 -9.34 -0.18
CA ARG A 54 1.80 -9.81 -0.04
C ARG A 54 2.78 -8.98 -0.85
N LYS A 55 2.40 -8.48 -2.03
CA LYS A 55 3.23 -7.53 -2.78
C LYS A 55 3.46 -6.27 -1.97
N CYS A 56 2.40 -5.72 -1.38
CA CYS A 56 2.53 -4.54 -0.53
C CYS A 56 3.35 -4.75 0.75
N VAL A 57 3.40 -5.98 1.29
CA VAL A 57 4.31 -6.28 2.40
C VAL A 57 5.79 -6.08 2.02
N LEU A 58 6.15 -6.29 0.75
CA LEU A 58 7.53 -6.07 0.26
C LEU A 58 7.87 -4.58 0.11
N GLU A 59 6.87 -3.71 0.13
CA GLU A 59 7.01 -2.25 0.05
C GLU A 59 6.94 -1.55 1.41
N CYS A 60 6.71 -2.30 2.51
CA CYS A 60 6.62 -1.71 3.84
C CYS A 60 7.86 -0.85 4.16
N THR A 61 7.59 0.38 4.60
CA THR A 61 8.63 1.39 4.84
C THR A 61 9.42 1.12 6.12
N ASN A 62 8.78 0.54 7.13
CA ASN A 62 9.39 0.21 8.41
C ASN A 62 9.62 -1.30 8.59
N PRO A 63 10.65 -1.72 9.36
CA PRO A 63 10.88 -3.12 9.68
C PRO A 63 9.64 -3.80 10.26
N ARG A 64 9.32 -5.00 9.74
CA ARG A 64 8.13 -5.78 10.12
C ARG A 64 6.80 -5.09 9.82
N CYS A 65 6.79 -4.15 8.88
CA CYS A 65 5.60 -3.37 8.52
C CYS A 65 5.00 -2.62 9.72
N ALA A 66 5.86 -2.05 10.56
CA ALA A 66 5.42 -1.27 11.71
C ALA A 66 4.71 0.03 11.24
N PRO A 67 3.71 0.52 11.99
CA PRO A 67 2.99 1.75 11.65
C PRO A 67 3.92 2.93 11.38
N VAL A 68 3.57 3.77 10.41
CA VAL A 68 4.17 5.08 10.18
C VAL A 68 3.90 5.97 11.39
N ALA A 69 4.92 6.71 11.82
CA ALA A 69 4.79 7.63 12.94
C ALA A 69 3.95 8.86 12.51
N PRO A 70 3.12 9.41 13.42
CA PRO A 70 2.33 10.62 13.13
C PRO A 70 3.18 11.87 12.91
#